data_AF-A0A6N9PZB0-F1
#
_entry.id   AF-A0A6N9PZB0-F1
#
_cell.length_a   1.000
_cell.length_b   1.000
_cell.length_c   1.000
_cell.angle_alpha   90.00
_cell.angle_beta   90.00
_cell.angle_gamma   90.00
#
_symmetry.space_group_name_H-M   'P 1'
#
loop_
_entity.id
_entity.type
_entity.pdbx_description
1 polymer ?
#
loop_
_entity_poly.entity_id
_entity_poly.type
_entity_poly.pdbx_seq_one_letter_code
_entity_poly.pdbx_strand_id
1 'polypeptide(L)'
;MRKRTMFSILFILSFLFSATAIASEETKIDVWIDGEQLQFEEEPFIDNNTTLVPFRVLFNDLGLKVKWDQETKTITGVNEELTVELTLNSNLAKVNGESLEMLVVPQLVNNRTFVPLRFVGESTGANVQWDGASKTISITSPEPKVNDEELIMELFDQYEAFYNDRDLEILSLFEKQIKEEWVEDSFENEFEYTSNQIEVKNLEILSIEDNEAYVYVEETYERIDGPFSLDYKYEIVYSLARHKNDKWLINDLEFTSFDYINLDELKNSDVDISEKDEKEIIATFEKYLDAFKEESYSKLKSTLHEDNVALSDSGWLEDFFKEFLFAEYDYTTVELEEAYVVYADGDEAVLYVSYSTESIYLETEEVDNESYEELVTFKKASNGKWKILSFNILDYNIEFE
;
A
#
# COMPACT_ATOMS: atom_id res chain seq x y z
N MET A 1 -41.47 -103.18 30.59
CA MET A 1 -41.54 -103.27 32.07
C MET A 1 -41.59 -101.85 32.65
N ARG A 2 -42.40 -101.67 33.70
CA ARG A 2 -42.63 -100.51 34.59
C ARG A 2 -41.38 -99.61 34.79
N LYS A 3 -41.45 -98.29 35.00
CA LYS A 3 -42.20 -97.47 36.01
C LYS A 3 -42.36 -96.02 35.48
N ARG A 4 -43.51 -95.32 35.49
CA ARG A 4 -44.16 -94.55 36.60
C ARG A 4 -43.14 -93.72 37.40
N THR A 5 -43.21 -92.41 37.66
CA THR A 5 -44.24 -91.35 37.82
C THR A 5 -43.40 -90.06 38.11
N MET A 6 -43.74 -88.80 37.81
CA MET A 6 -44.68 -87.96 38.57
C MET A 6 -44.64 -86.51 38.01
N PHE A 7 -45.80 -85.85 38.00
CA PHE A 7 -46.04 -84.42 37.77
C PHE A 7 -45.36 -83.52 38.83
N SER A 8 -44.95 -82.28 38.46
CA SER A 8 -45.18 -81.04 39.25
C SER A 8 -44.65 -79.77 38.55
N ILE A 9 -45.58 -78.96 38.06
CA ILE A 9 -45.74 -77.50 38.29
C ILE A 9 -44.45 -76.66 38.45
N LEU A 10 -44.14 -75.79 37.48
CA LEU A 10 -43.96 -74.34 37.71
C LEU A 10 -43.91 -73.57 36.37
N PHE A 11 -44.86 -72.67 36.19
CA PHE A 11 -44.99 -71.74 35.08
C PHE A 11 -44.53 -70.37 35.60
N ILE A 12 -43.23 -70.06 35.60
CA ILE A 12 -42.69 -68.75 36.04
C ILE A 12 -41.45 -68.38 35.20
N LEU A 13 -41.56 -67.23 34.51
CA LEU A 13 -40.53 -66.35 33.96
C LEU A 13 -39.30 -66.98 33.28
N SER A 14 -39.30 -66.96 31.95
CA SER A 14 -38.06 -66.86 31.16
C SER A 14 -38.26 -65.83 30.04
N PHE A 15 -38.40 -64.57 30.44
CA PHE A 15 -38.17 -63.41 29.58
C PHE A 15 -36.97 -62.66 30.18
N LEU A 16 -36.03 -62.27 29.32
CA LEU A 16 -34.96 -61.27 29.52
C LEU A 16 -33.71 -61.74 30.27
N PHE A 17 -32.63 -61.96 29.51
CA PHE A 17 -31.50 -61.03 29.51
C PHE A 17 -30.60 -61.37 28.31
N SER A 18 -30.97 -60.90 27.13
CA SER A 18 -29.95 -60.59 26.12
C SER A 18 -29.30 -59.31 26.63
N ALA A 19 -28.14 -59.43 27.27
CA ALA A 19 -27.30 -58.28 27.52
C ALA A 19 -26.90 -57.73 26.14
N THR A 20 -27.60 -56.70 25.67
CA THR A 20 -27.03 -55.80 24.67
C THR A 20 -25.84 -55.15 25.36
N ALA A 21 -24.63 -55.61 25.01
CA ALA A 21 -23.44 -54.82 25.24
C ALA A 21 -23.69 -53.48 24.53
N ILE A 22 -23.90 -52.43 25.31
CA ILE A 22 -23.79 -51.06 24.81
C ILE A 22 -22.30 -50.91 24.53
N ALA A 23 -21.92 -51.06 23.26
CA ALA A 23 -20.61 -50.61 22.82
C ALA A 23 -20.56 -49.11 23.13
N SER A 24 -19.64 -48.72 24.00
CA SER A 24 -19.28 -47.32 24.21
C SER A 24 -18.81 -46.80 22.85
N GLU A 25 -19.58 -45.91 22.25
CA GLU A 25 -19.16 -45.16 21.07
C GLU A 25 -17.93 -44.36 21.51
N GLU A 26 -16.74 -44.73 21.02
CA GLU A 26 -15.52 -43.97 21.29
C GLU A 26 -15.70 -42.59 20.66
N THR A 27 -16.05 -41.63 21.49
CA THR A 27 -16.26 -40.25 21.08
C THR A 27 -14.92 -39.67 20.64
N LYS A 28 -14.79 -39.45 19.33
CA LYS A 28 -13.67 -38.76 18.68
C LYS A 28 -13.50 -37.34 19.23
N ILE A 29 -12.25 -36.89 19.25
CA ILE A 29 -11.86 -35.51 19.62
C ILE A 29 -11.33 -34.84 18.35
N ASP A 30 -11.96 -33.74 17.95
CA ASP A 30 -11.53 -32.97 16.80
C ASP A 30 -10.55 -31.87 17.24
N VAL A 31 -9.51 -31.63 16.45
CA VAL A 31 -8.51 -30.59 16.70
C VAL A 31 -8.40 -29.71 15.47
N TRP A 32 -8.48 -28.41 15.68
CA TRP A 32 -8.37 -27.39 14.63
C TRP A 32 -7.21 -26.44 14.97
N ILE A 33 -6.41 -26.08 13.97
CA ILE A 33 -5.39 -25.03 14.06
C ILE A 33 -5.72 -24.00 12.99
N ASP A 34 -5.94 -22.75 13.41
CA ASP A 34 -6.16 -21.61 12.50
C ASP A 34 -7.27 -21.85 11.45
N GLY A 35 -8.32 -22.59 11.85
CA GLY A 35 -9.47 -22.91 10.99
C GLY A 35 -9.31 -24.19 10.16
N GLU A 36 -8.17 -24.87 10.22
CA GLU A 36 -7.92 -26.15 9.54
C GLU A 36 -7.99 -27.34 10.51
N GLN A 37 -8.74 -28.39 10.15
CA GLN A 37 -8.87 -29.58 10.98
C GLN A 37 -7.69 -30.55 10.80
N LEU A 38 -7.02 -30.88 11.90
CA LEU A 38 -5.95 -31.86 11.92
C LEU A 38 -6.48 -33.28 11.73
N GLN A 39 -5.76 -34.06 10.94
CA GLN A 39 -6.01 -35.48 10.73
C GLN A 39 -4.94 -36.31 11.43
N PHE A 40 -5.36 -37.24 12.30
CA PHE A 40 -4.46 -38.11 13.04
C PHE A 40 -4.57 -39.56 12.57
N GLU A 41 -3.43 -40.24 12.42
CA GLU A 41 -3.40 -41.70 12.17
C GLU A 41 -3.90 -42.49 13.38
N GLU A 42 -3.61 -42.00 14.58
CA GLU A 42 -4.12 -42.52 15.84
C GLU A 42 -4.89 -41.42 16.56
N GLU A 43 -6.12 -41.73 16.95
CA GLU A 43 -7.05 -40.72 17.47
C GLU A 43 -6.53 -40.09 18.80
N PRO A 44 -6.69 -38.78 18.98
CA PRO A 44 -6.47 -38.12 20.26
C PRO A 44 -7.27 -38.76 21.39
N PHE A 45 -6.72 -38.76 22.60
CA PHE A 45 -7.43 -39.26 23.78
C PHE A 45 -7.17 -38.38 25.00
N ILE A 46 -8.04 -38.50 26.00
CA ILE A 46 -7.91 -37.76 27.26
C ILE A 46 -7.29 -38.68 28.31
N ASP A 47 -6.18 -38.25 28.91
CA ASP A 47 -5.60 -38.84 30.10
C ASP A 47 -5.50 -37.78 31.20
N ASN A 48 -5.98 -38.10 32.40
CA ASN A 48 -6.00 -37.19 33.55
C ASN A 48 -6.46 -35.75 33.21
N ASN A 49 -7.58 -35.63 32.49
CA ASN A 49 -8.16 -34.35 32.03
C ASN A 49 -7.28 -33.53 31.08
N THR A 50 -6.30 -34.17 30.43
CA THR A 50 -5.41 -33.59 29.43
C THR A 50 -5.54 -34.34 28.12
N THR A 51 -5.75 -33.63 27.01
CA THR A 51 -5.77 -34.25 25.68
C THR A 51 -4.35 -34.53 25.21
N LEU A 52 -4.10 -35.78 24.85
CA LEU A 52 -2.88 -36.29 24.29
C LEU A 52 -3.06 -36.52 22.79
N VAL A 53 -2.10 -36.06 21.98
CA VAL A 53 -2.12 -36.20 20.52
C VAL A 53 -0.79 -36.72 19.96
N PRO A 54 -0.78 -37.38 18.79
CA PRO A 54 0.45 -37.74 18.09
C PRO A 54 1.34 -36.52 17.83
N PHE A 55 2.57 -36.53 18.39
CA PHE A 55 3.41 -35.33 18.42
C PHE A 55 3.75 -34.75 17.05
N ARG A 56 3.98 -35.60 16.05
CA ARG A 56 4.53 -35.16 14.76
C ARG A 56 3.55 -34.30 13.97
N VAL A 57 2.25 -34.62 14.02
CA VAL A 57 1.20 -33.82 13.36
C VAL A 57 1.13 -32.47 14.06
N LEU A 58 0.85 -32.47 15.37
CA LEU A 58 0.73 -31.25 16.16
C LEU A 58 1.91 -30.28 16.00
N PHE A 59 3.15 -30.77 16.12
CA PHE A 59 4.32 -29.89 16.04
C PHE A 59 4.52 -29.30 14.64
N ASN A 60 4.32 -30.09 13.58
CA ASN A 60 4.48 -29.62 12.22
C ASN A 60 3.45 -28.55 11.87
N ASP A 61 2.18 -28.77 12.23
CA ASP A 61 1.08 -27.84 11.97
C ASP A 61 1.18 -26.57 12.85
N LEU A 62 1.92 -26.62 13.96
CA LEU A 62 2.34 -25.45 14.74
C LEU A 62 3.64 -24.80 14.24
N GLY A 63 4.13 -25.16 13.05
CA GLY A 63 5.31 -24.56 12.44
C GLY A 63 6.66 -25.00 13.04
N LEU A 64 6.70 -26.07 13.85
CA LEU A 64 7.93 -26.57 14.47
C LEU A 64 8.56 -27.69 13.64
N LYS A 65 9.86 -27.58 13.36
CA LYS A 65 10.66 -28.68 12.80
C LYS A 65 10.92 -29.72 13.89
N VAL A 66 10.53 -30.96 13.61
CA VAL A 66 10.55 -32.04 14.59
C VAL A 66 11.72 -32.99 14.43
N LYS A 67 12.45 -33.23 15.52
CA LYS A 67 13.45 -34.29 15.66
C LYS A 67 13.06 -35.27 16.77
N TRP A 68 13.30 -36.55 16.54
CA TRP A 68 13.18 -37.61 17.53
C TRP A 68 14.55 -38.23 17.80
N ASP A 69 14.95 -38.30 19.06
CA ASP A 69 16.15 -38.99 19.51
C ASP A 69 15.79 -40.35 20.12
N GLN A 70 16.28 -41.42 19.49
CA GLN A 70 15.96 -42.79 19.87
C GLN A 70 16.69 -43.25 21.14
N GLU A 71 17.87 -42.69 21.44
CA GLU A 71 18.70 -43.07 22.59
C GLU A 71 18.15 -42.43 23.86
N THR A 72 17.88 -41.12 23.81
CA THR A 72 17.39 -40.36 24.97
C THR A 72 15.86 -40.36 25.08
N LYS A 73 15.15 -40.85 24.06
CA LYS A 73 13.69 -40.82 23.96
C LYS A 73 13.12 -39.40 24.03
N THR A 74 13.82 -38.47 23.38
CA THR A 74 13.51 -37.03 23.40
C THR A 74 12.91 -36.59 22.06
N ILE A 75 11.87 -35.79 22.16
CA ILE A 75 11.23 -35.04 21.08
C ILE A 75 11.77 -33.62 21.15
N THR A 76 12.25 -33.09 20.04
CA THR A 76 12.66 -31.69 19.93
C THR A 76 11.86 -31.04 18.80
N GLY A 77 11.11 -30.00 19.12
CA GLY A 77 10.49 -29.09 18.16
C GLY A 77 11.25 -27.77 18.12
N VAL A 78 11.54 -27.24 16.94
CA VAL A 78 12.27 -25.97 16.78
C VAL A 78 11.74 -25.11 15.64
N ASN A 79 11.61 -23.81 15.87
CA ASN A 79 11.51 -22.76 14.84
C ASN A 79 12.53 -21.64 15.17
N GLU A 80 12.37 -20.45 14.59
CA GLU A 80 13.33 -19.34 14.77
C GLU A 80 13.37 -18.80 16.20
N GLU A 81 12.25 -18.84 16.93
CA GLU A 81 12.10 -18.22 18.26
C GLU A 81 11.96 -19.22 19.41
N LEU A 82 11.64 -20.49 19.10
CA LEU A 82 11.24 -21.49 20.07
C LEU A 82 11.96 -22.83 19.89
N THR A 83 12.43 -23.39 21.00
CA THR A 83 12.84 -24.78 21.13
C THR A 83 12.06 -25.45 22.26
N VAL A 84 11.31 -26.51 21.94
CA VAL A 84 10.56 -27.34 22.91
C VAL A 84 11.16 -28.75 22.93
N GLU A 85 11.64 -29.19 24.09
CA GLU A 85 12.13 -30.54 24.33
C GLU A 85 11.22 -31.30 25.30
N LEU A 86 10.70 -32.44 24.86
CA LEU A 86 9.88 -33.34 25.65
C LEU A 86 10.54 -34.72 25.72
N THR A 87 10.61 -35.33 26.90
CA THR A 87 11.19 -36.69 27.04
C THR A 87 10.11 -37.67 27.47
N LEU A 88 10.06 -38.85 26.83
CA LEU A 88 9.08 -39.88 27.18
C LEU A 88 9.09 -40.20 28.68
N ASN A 89 7.90 -40.31 29.27
CA ASN A 89 7.68 -40.60 30.70
C ASN A 89 8.30 -39.58 31.68
N SER A 90 8.74 -38.42 31.19
CA SER A 90 9.19 -37.30 32.02
C SER A 90 8.07 -36.27 32.15
N ASN A 91 7.84 -35.76 33.36
CA ASN A 91 6.97 -34.60 33.58
C ASN A 91 7.73 -33.26 33.45
N LEU A 92 9.05 -33.30 33.22
CA LEU A 92 9.85 -32.11 32.94
C LEU A 92 10.07 -31.97 31.44
N ALA A 93 9.69 -30.82 30.91
CA ALA A 93 9.98 -30.32 29.57
C ALA A 93 11.06 -29.24 29.64
N LYS A 94 11.75 -28.97 28.52
CA LYS A 94 12.53 -27.73 28.37
C LYS A 94 11.92 -26.86 27.28
N VAL A 95 11.73 -25.58 27.57
CA VAL A 95 11.28 -24.57 26.60
C VAL A 95 12.30 -23.46 26.60
N ASN A 96 12.97 -23.23 25.46
CA ASN A 96 14.09 -22.29 25.32
C ASN A 96 15.19 -22.48 26.38
N GLY A 97 15.42 -23.73 26.77
CA GLY A 97 16.41 -24.11 27.80
C GLY A 97 15.91 -24.05 29.24
N GLU A 98 14.76 -23.42 29.51
CA GLU A 98 14.14 -23.38 30.83
C GLU A 98 13.32 -24.64 31.11
N SER A 99 13.38 -25.16 32.34
CA SER A 99 12.65 -26.38 32.71
C SER A 99 11.25 -26.07 33.21
N LEU A 100 10.23 -26.65 32.57
CA LEU A 100 8.82 -26.49 32.91
C LEU A 100 8.18 -27.84 33.24
N GLU A 101 7.27 -27.85 34.22
CA GLU A 101 6.51 -29.04 34.60
C GLU A 101 5.24 -29.21 33.74
N MET A 102 5.00 -30.43 33.29
CA MET A 102 3.78 -30.86 32.60
C MET A 102 2.87 -31.64 33.54
N LEU A 103 1.55 -31.42 33.44
CA LEU A 103 0.54 -32.15 34.22
C LEU A 103 0.45 -33.63 33.85
N VAL A 104 0.71 -33.95 32.58
CA VAL A 104 0.71 -35.31 32.02
C VAL A 104 1.98 -35.49 31.20
N VAL A 105 2.62 -36.65 31.32
CA VAL A 105 3.88 -36.95 30.64
C VAL A 105 3.64 -37.33 29.17
N PRO A 106 4.62 -37.16 28.27
CA PRO A 106 4.60 -37.78 26.95
C PRO A 106 4.60 -39.31 27.08
N GLN A 107 3.72 -39.99 26.34
CA GLN A 107 3.47 -41.42 26.47
C GLN A 107 3.67 -42.17 25.15
N LEU A 108 4.06 -43.43 25.24
CA LEU A 108 4.10 -44.34 24.09
C LEU A 108 2.86 -45.23 24.11
N VAL A 109 1.97 -45.06 23.13
CA VAL A 109 0.74 -45.84 22.97
C VAL A 109 0.72 -46.41 21.55
N ASN A 110 0.49 -47.72 21.39
CA ASN A 110 0.47 -48.39 20.07
C ASN A 110 1.67 -48.07 19.17
N ASN A 111 2.87 -47.93 19.76
CA ASN A 111 4.09 -47.58 19.04
C ASN A 111 4.05 -46.17 18.37
N ARG A 112 3.24 -45.26 18.92
CA ARG A 112 3.19 -43.84 18.61
C ARG A 112 3.38 -43.03 19.89
N THR A 113 4.12 -41.93 19.77
CA THR A 113 4.37 -41.04 20.89
C THR A 113 3.30 -39.95 20.93
N PHE A 114 2.63 -39.84 22.07
CA PHE A 114 1.62 -38.82 22.34
C PHE A 114 2.16 -37.79 23.31
N VAL A 115 1.77 -36.53 23.11
CA VAL A 115 2.21 -35.37 23.89
C VAL A 115 1.01 -34.56 24.36
N PRO A 116 1.11 -33.86 25.51
CA PRO A 116 0.05 -32.96 25.98
C PRO A 116 -0.15 -31.82 24.99
N LEU A 117 -1.30 -31.81 24.30
CA LEU A 117 -1.58 -30.84 23.23
C LEU A 117 -1.49 -29.41 23.73
N ARG A 118 -2.18 -29.12 24.84
CA ARG A 118 -2.26 -27.77 25.40
C ARG A 118 -0.88 -27.23 25.78
N PHE A 119 -0.04 -28.06 26.40
CA PHE A 119 1.31 -27.64 26.79
C PHE A 119 2.13 -27.23 25.57
N VAL A 120 2.10 -28.04 24.51
CA VAL A 120 2.84 -27.76 23.27
C VAL A 120 2.27 -26.52 22.57
N GLY A 121 0.95 -26.43 22.41
CA GLY A 121 0.29 -25.28 21.77
C GLY A 121 0.51 -23.96 22.54
N GLU A 122 0.38 -23.96 23.86
CA GLU A 122 0.62 -22.75 24.65
C GLU A 122 2.12 -22.38 24.69
N SER A 123 3.03 -23.35 24.51
CA SER A 123 4.48 -23.07 24.38
C SER A 123 4.83 -22.29 23.10
N THR A 124 3.98 -22.33 22.07
CA THR A 124 4.14 -21.51 20.86
C THR A 124 3.48 -20.14 20.98
N GLY A 125 2.91 -19.80 22.15
CA GLY A 125 2.12 -18.59 22.35
C GLY A 125 0.68 -18.69 21.83
N ALA A 126 0.26 -19.84 21.31
CA ALA A 126 -1.09 -20.03 20.78
C ALA A 126 -2.15 -20.10 21.90
N ASN A 127 -3.37 -19.62 21.59
CA ASN A 127 -4.52 -19.79 22.46
C ASN A 127 -5.17 -21.16 22.21
N VAL A 128 -5.34 -21.96 23.27
CA VAL A 128 -5.95 -23.30 23.15
C VAL A 128 -7.32 -23.34 23.87
N GLN A 129 -8.39 -23.51 23.11
CA GLN A 129 -9.76 -23.60 23.60
C GLN A 129 -10.31 -25.02 23.51
N TRP A 130 -11.14 -25.40 24.48
CA TRP A 130 -11.84 -26.68 24.51
C TRP A 130 -13.34 -26.44 24.56
N ASP A 131 -14.07 -26.96 23.58
CA ASP A 131 -15.52 -27.09 23.61
C ASP A 131 -15.90 -28.52 24.01
N GLY A 132 -16.34 -28.68 25.25
CA GLY A 132 -16.75 -29.98 25.78
C GLY A 132 -18.06 -30.53 25.19
N ALA A 133 -18.90 -29.69 24.59
CA ALA A 133 -20.16 -30.13 23.98
C ALA A 133 -19.92 -30.80 22.62
N SER A 134 -19.06 -30.18 21.79
CA SER A 134 -18.66 -30.72 20.49
C SER A 134 -17.43 -31.63 20.55
N LYS A 135 -16.71 -31.65 21.67
CA LYS A 135 -15.40 -32.32 21.84
C LYS A 135 -14.35 -31.81 20.87
N THR A 136 -14.34 -30.49 20.69
CA THR A 136 -13.44 -29.80 19.76
C THR A 136 -12.38 -29.02 20.52
N ILE A 137 -11.13 -29.15 20.08
CA ILE A 137 -10.04 -28.26 20.45
C ILE A 137 -9.81 -27.29 19.30
N SER A 138 -9.82 -25.99 19.60
CA SER A 138 -9.41 -24.94 18.67
C SER A 138 -8.12 -24.33 19.17
N ILE A 139 -7.09 -24.37 18.33
CA ILE A 139 -5.82 -23.69 18.55
C ILE A 139 -5.80 -22.49 17.60
N THR A 140 -5.55 -21.31 18.17
CA THR A 140 -5.38 -20.07 17.41
C THR A 140 -3.96 -19.58 17.65
N SER A 141 -3.13 -19.61 16.61
CA SER A 141 -1.77 -19.09 16.65
C SER A 141 -1.77 -17.60 17.01
N PRO A 142 -0.71 -17.09 17.67
CA PRO A 142 -0.55 -15.65 17.76
C PRO A 142 -0.44 -15.07 16.34
N GLU A 143 -0.97 -13.87 16.11
CA GLU A 143 -0.73 -13.15 14.85
C GLU A 143 0.79 -13.12 14.60
N PRO A 144 1.24 -13.42 13.36
CA PRO A 144 2.66 -13.34 13.05
C PRO A 144 3.15 -11.93 13.39
N LYS A 145 4.26 -11.83 14.11
CA LYS A 145 4.97 -10.56 14.25
C LYS A 145 5.58 -10.23 12.89
N VAL A 146 4.81 -9.56 12.04
CA VAL A 146 5.35 -8.91 10.84
C VAL A 146 6.32 -7.84 11.34
N ASN A 147 7.55 -7.85 10.83
CA ASN A 147 8.55 -6.85 11.23
C ASN A 147 8.06 -5.46 10.76
N ASP A 148 8.37 -4.40 11.53
CA ASP A 148 7.92 -3.04 11.21
C ASP A 148 8.34 -2.61 9.79
N GLU A 149 9.50 -3.08 9.32
CA GLU A 149 9.95 -2.86 7.94
C GLU A 149 8.98 -3.42 6.88
N GLU A 150 8.45 -4.64 7.08
CA GLU A 150 7.54 -5.28 6.13
C GLU A 150 6.16 -4.61 6.15
N LEU A 151 5.70 -4.16 7.33
CA LEU A 151 4.46 -3.39 7.45
C LEU A 151 4.56 -2.01 6.79
N ILE A 152 5.74 -1.38 6.86
CA ILE A 152 6.01 -0.11 6.18
C ILE A 152 6.07 -0.32 4.67
N MET A 153 6.70 -1.40 4.19
CA MET A 153 6.68 -1.72 2.75
C MET A 153 5.25 -1.96 2.25
N GLU A 154 4.45 -2.72 2.99
CA GLU A 154 3.05 -2.97 2.64
C GLU A 154 2.22 -1.69 2.61
N LEU A 155 2.49 -0.72 3.50
CA LEU A 155 1.84 0.60 3.49
C LEU A 155 2.05 1.31 2.14
N PHE A 156 3.27 1.31 1.61
CA PHE A 156 3.58 1.99 0.35
C PHE A 156 3.12 1.20 -0.88
N ASP A 157 3.12 -0.14 -0.83
CA ASP A 157 2.47 -0.97 -1.85
C ASP A 157 0.97 -0.67 -1.95
N GLN A 158 0.29 -0.50 -0.80
CA GLN A 158 -1.11 -0.09 -0.75
C GLN A 158 -1.30 1.34 -1.26
N TYR A 159 -0.38 2.26 -0.94
CA TYR A 159 -0.42 3.64 -1.40
C TYR A 159 -0.37 3.72 -2.93
N GLU A 160 0.61 3.04 -3.54
CA GLU A 160 0.73 2.96 -5.00
C GLU A 160 -0.51 2.34 -5.64
N ALA A 161 -0.99 1.22 -5.09
CA ALA A 161 -2.17 0.52 -5.61
C ALA A 161 -3.43 1.41 -5.55
N PHE A 162 -3.71 2.03 -4.40
CA PHE A 162 -4.89 2.87 -4.27
C PHE A 162 -4.81 4.13 -5.14
N TYR A 163 -3.64 4.74 -5.29
CA TYR A 163 -3.50 5.88 -6.21
C TYR A 163 -3.82 5.44 -7.64
N ASN A 164 -3.18 4.38 -8.12
CA ASN A 164 -3.31 3.91 -9.50
C ASN A 164 -4.72 3.40 -9.82
N ASP A 165 -5.41 2.83 -8.84
CA ASP A 165 -6.83 2.43 -8.95
C ASP A 165 -7.81 3.60 -8.77
N ARG A 166 -7.32 4.80 -8.44
CA ARG A 166 -8.11 6.00 -8.07
C ARG A 166 -9.08 5.72 -6.93
N ASP A 167 -8.64 4.93 -5.96
CA ASP A 167 -9.43 4.55 -4.80
C ASP A 167 -9.18 5.53 -3.65
N LEU A 168 -10.25 6.20 -3.21
CA LEU A 168 -10.20 7.08 -2.03
C LEU A 168 -9.92 6.32 -0.73
N GLU A 169 -9.90 4.99 -0.74
CA GLU A 169 -9.33 4.19 0.34
C GLU A 169 -7.84 4.51 0.60
N ILE A 170 -7.14 5.18 -0.33
CA ILE A 170 -5.82 5.79 -0.09
C ILE A 170 -5.82 6.69 1.15
N LEU A 171 -6.93 7.40 1.41
CA LEU A 171 -7.07 8.24 2.59
C LEU A 171 -6.98 7.42 3.87
N SER A 172 -7.27 6.12 3.86
CA SER A 172 -7.17 5.22 5.03
C SER A 172 -5.72 5.00 5.49
N LEU A 173 -4.73 5.32 4.65
CA LEU A 173 -3.31 5.22 4.94
C LEU A 173 -2.77 6.43 5.72
N PHE A 174 -3.53 7.52 5.74
CA PHE A 174 -3.16 8.76 6.44
C PHE A 174 -3.75 8.85 7.84
N GLU A 175 -3.04 9.55 8.72
CA GLU A 175 -3.53 10.00 10.01
C GLU A 175 -4.72 10.92 9.88
N LYS A 176 -5.65 10.84 10.85
CA LYS A 176 -6.91 11.59 10.78
C LYS A 176 -6.69 13.10 10.73
N GLN A 177 -5.64 13.59 11.38
CA GLN A 177 -5.37 15.03 11.48
C GLN A 177 -4.99 15.67 10.14
N ILE A 178 -4.37 14.92 9.21
CA ILE A 178 -3.98 15.46 7.90
C ILE A 178 -5.16 15.47 6.93
N LYS A 179 -6.15 14.57 7.11
CA LYS A 179 -7.33 14.47 6.23
C LYS A 179 -8.21 15.72 6.24
N GLU A 180 -8.20 16.48 7.33
CA GLU A 180 -9.16 17.58 7.55
C GLU A 180 -8.74 18.94 6.93
N GLU A 181 -7.52 19.09 6.40
CA GLU A 181 -7.02 20.41 5.97
C GLU A 181 -6.83 20.62 4.46
N TRP A 182 -6.59 19.57 3.66
CA TRP A 182 -6.44 19.68 2.19
C TRP A 182 -6.36 18.33 1.45
N VAL A 183 -5.96 17.24 2.13
CA VAL A 183 -5.61 15.97 1.49
C VAL A 183 -6.77 15.31 0.74
N GLU A 184 -7.99 15.29 1.31
CA GLU A 184 -9.17 14.72 0.64
C GLU A 184 -9.48 15.47 -0.65
N ASP A 185 -9.61 16.80 -0.59
CA ASP A 185 -9.84 17.64 -1.76
C ASP A 185 -8.71 17.50 -2.79
N SER A 186 -7.45 17.36 -2.36
CA SER A 186 -6.32 17.16 -3.27
C SER A 186 -6.40 15.84 -4.03
N PHE A 187 -6.67 14.71 -3.37
CA PHE A 187 -6.82 13.43 -4.06
C PHE A 187 -8.08 13.39 -4.92
N GLU A 188 -9.19 13.97 -4.47
CA GLU A 188 -10.41 14.06 -5.29
C GLU A 188 -10.14 14.87 -6.57
N ASN A 189 -9.48 16.02 -6.46
CA ASN A 189 -9.12 16.84 -7.62
C ASN A 189 -8.11 16.13 -8.52
N GLU A 190 -7.06 15.54 -7.97
CA GLU A 190 -6.06 14.78 -8.74
C GLU A 190 -6.75 13.66 -9.52
N PHE A 191 -7.57 12.85 -8.85
CA PHE A 191 -8.26 11.72 -9.48
C PHE A 191 -9.38 12.15 -10.45
N GLU A 192 -9.92 13.36 -10.35
CA GLU A 192 -10.91 13.90 -11.30
C GLU A 192 -10.25 14.54 -12.52
N TYR A 193 -9.16 15.30 -12.34
CA TYR A 193 -8.63 16.19 -13.38
C TYR A 193 -7.33 15.73 -14.01
N THR A 194 -6.55 14.88 -13.33
CA THR A 194 -5.29 14.36 -13.87
C THR A 194 -5.43 12.89 -14.22
N SER A 195 -4.51 12.41 -15.04
CA SER A 195 -4.43 10.99 -15.37
C SER A 195 -2.99 10.56 -15.32
N ASN A 196 -2.45 10.59 -14.11
CA ASN A 196 -1.12 10.09 -13.81
C ASN A 196 -1.22 8.70 -13.15
N GLN A 197 -0.25 7.85 -13.43
CA GLN A 197 0.07 6.68 -12.61
C GLN A 197 1.29 7.02 -11.76
N ILE A 198 1.36 6.49 -10.54
CA ILE A 198 2.56 6.58 -9.69
C ILE A 198 3.33 5.27 -9.74
N GLU A 199 4.64 5.39 -9.54
CA GLU A 199 5.49 4.29 -9.13
C GLU A 199 6.34 4.74 -7.94
N VAL A 200 6.31 3.95 -6.86
CA VAL A 200 7.13 4.14 -5.66
C VAL A 200 8.50 3.52 -5.90
N LYS A 201 9.53 4.36 -5.99
CA LYS A 201 10.92 4.00 -6.22
C LYS A 201 11.79 4.33 -5.00
N ASN A 202 12.93 3.65 -4.91
CA ASN A 202 14.01 3.98 -3.97
C ASN A 202 13.57 4.14 -2.49
N LEU A 203 12.57 3.37 -2.04
CA LEU A 203 12.10 3.41 -0.67
C LEU A 203 13.22 3.01 0.31
N GLU A 204 13.61 3.94 1.18
CA GLU A 204 14.63 3.77 2.21
C GLU A 204 14.07 4.13 3.59
N ILE A 205 14.06 3.17 4.50
CA ILE A 205 13.69 3.42 5.90
C ILE A 205 14.87 4.09 6.60
N LEU A 206 14.72 5.36 6.96
CA LEU A 206 15.76 6.17 7.59
C LEU A 206 15.89 5.86 9.09
N SER A 207 14.76 5.67 9.77
CA SER A 207 14.72 5.26 11.18
C SER A 207 13.38 4.63 11.56
N ILE A 208 13.43 3.77 12.58
CA ILE A 208 12.24 3.23 13.27
C ILE A 208 12.46 3.38 14.77
N GLU A 209 11.52 4.04 15.43
CA GLU A 209 11.39 4.13 16.88
C GLU A 209 10.08 3.43 17.33
N ASP A 210 9.83 3.37 18.65
CA ASP A 210 8.71 2.59 19.20
C ASP A 210 7.34 2.94 18.59
N ASN A 211 7.10 4.22 18.23
CA ASN A 211 5.83 4.67 17.65
C ASN A 211 5.96 5.60 16.43
N GLU A 212 7.18 5.83 15.94
CA GLU A 212 7.44 6.75 14.83
C GLU A 212 8.47 6.14 13.89
N ALA A 213 8.33 6.39 12.58
CA ALA A 213 9.32 6.01 11.58
C ALA A 213 9.46 7.12 10.53
N TYR A 214 10.64 7.19 9.92
CA TYR A 214 10.94 8.12 8.84
C TYR A 214 11.37 7.34 7.62
N VAL A 215 10.75 7.62 6.47
CA VAL A 215 10.96 6.86 5.23
C VAL A 215 11.17 7.83 4.08
N TYR A 216 12.30 7.70 3.40
CA TYR A 216 12.55 8.38 2.14
C TYR A 216 11.94 7.58 0.99
N VAL A 217 11.30 8.27 0.05
CA VAL A 217 10.69 7.68 -1.14
C VAL A 217 10.93 8.59 -2.34
N GLU A 218 11.24 8.00 -3.49
CA GLU A 218 11.17 8.65 -4.79
C GLU A 218 9.86 8.23 -5.46
N GLU A 219 8.97 9.18 -5.72
CA GLU A 219 7.70 8.91 -6.41
C GLU A 219 7.76 9.46 -7.82
N THR A 220 7.57 8.62 -8.83
CA THR A 220 7.45 9.08 -10.23
C THR A 220 5.98 9.10 -10.64
N TYR A 221 5.56 10.18 -11.29
CA TYR A 221 4.21 10.40 -11.79
C TYR A 221 4.27 10.47 -13.31
N GLU A 222 3.64 9.51 -13.97
CA GLU A 222 3.64 9.39 -15.43
C GLU A 222 2.23 9.55 -15.98
N ARG A 223 2.08 10.40 -16.99
CA ARG A 223 0.79 10.59 -17.65
C ARG A 223 0.37 9.35 -18.45
N ILE A 224 -0.84 8.87 -18.22
CA ILE A 224 -1.43 7.73 -18.93
C ILE A 224 -2.55 8.11 -19.92
N ASP A 225 -3.25 9.23 -19.71
CA ASP A 225 -4.32 9.75 -20.58
C ASP A 225 -4.57 11.24 -20.31
N GLY A 226 -5.64 11.82 -20.87
CA GLY A 226 -6.13 13.15 -20.54
C GLY A 226 -5.37 14.28 -21.25
N PRO A 227 -5.43 15.52 -20.75
CA PRO A 227 -4.65 16.64 -21.31
C PRO A 227 -3.15 16.46 -21.05
N PHE A 228 -2.32 17.15 -21.83
CA PHE A 228 -0.88 17.13 -21.64
C PHE A 228 -0.43 17.56 -20.24
N SER A 229 0.42 16.73 -19.64
CA SER A 229 1.26 17.02 -18.48
C SER A 229 2.65 16.41 -18.72
N LEU A 230 3.67 17.01 -18.12
CA LEU A 230 5.00 16.41 -18.04
C LEU A 230 4.97 15.27 -17.04
N ASP A 231 5.82 14.27 -17.27
CA ASP A 231 6.11 13.28 -16.24
C ASP A 231 7.09 13.90 -15.27
N TYR A 232 6.86 13.70 -13.99
CA TYR A 232 7.68 14.29 -12.93
C TYR A 232 7.98 13.29 -11.83
N LYS A 233 8.95 13.63 -10.99
CA LYS A 233 9.23 12.91 -9.76
C LYS A 233 9.28 13.85 -8.57
N TYR A 234 8.90 13.31 -7.42
CA TYR A 234 9.15 13.90 -6.13
C TYR A 234 10.10 13.03 -5.33
N GLU A 235 10.99 13.66 -4.58
CA GLU A 235 11.68 13.01 -3.47
C GLU A 235 11.00 13.47 -2.18
N ILE A 236 10.57 12.52 -1.35
CA ILE A 236 9.71 12.79 -0.21
C ILE A 236 10.25 12.06 1.02
N VAL A 237 10.27 12.74 2.16
CA VAL A 237 10.45 12.11 3.47
C VAL A 237 9.10 12.03 4.18
N TYR A 238 8.64 10.81 4.37
CA TYR A 238 7.42 10.50 5.11
C TYR A 238 7.70 10.31 6.59
N SER A 239 6.91 10.96 7.44
CA SER A 239 6.79 10.63 8.86
C SER A 239 5.63 9.66 9.04
N LEU A 240 5.87 8.51 9.68
CA LEU A 240 4.87 7.50 9.96
C LEU A 240 4.61 7.39 11.46
N ALA A 241 3.35 7.18 11.84
CA ALA A 241 2.94 6.94 13.22
C ALA A 241 2.39 5.53 13.40
N ARG A 242 2.80 4.86 14.49
CA ARG A 242 2.33 3.51 14.83
C ARG A 242 1.00 3.56 15.58
N HIS A 243 0.02 2.81 15.10
CA HIS A 243 -1.28 2.64 15.72
C HIS A 243 -1.44 1.32 16.46
N LYS A 244 -2.53 1.23 17.22
CA LYS A 244 -2.98 -0.04 17.82
C LYS A 244 -3.24 -1.06 16.71
N ASN A 245 -2.87 -2.31 16.98
CA ASN A 245 -2.89 -3.44 16.03
C ASN A 245 -1.74 -3.44 15.01
N ASP A 246 -0.59 -2.84 15.34
CA ASP A 246 0.63 -2.93 14.53
C ASP A 246 0.48 -2.37 13.11
N LYS A 247 -0.33 -1.32 12.93
CA LYS A 247 -0.46 -0.60 11.65
C LYS A 247 0.36 0.69 11.68
N TRP A 248 1.10 0.96 10.60
CA TRP A 248 1.72 2.27 10.34
C TRP A 248 0.80 3.13 9.49
N LEU A 249 0.72 4.43 9.80
CA LEU A 249 -0.03 5.42 9.03
C LEU A 249 0.87 6.61 8.70
N ILE A 250 0.66 7.22 7.53
CA ILE A 250 1.32 8.46 7.13
C ILE A 250 0.84 9.59 8.04
N ASN A 251 1.77 10.18 8.79
CA ASN A 251 1.53 11.24 9.77
C ASN A 251 1.97 12.63 9.26
N ASP A 252 2.97 12.68 8.40
CA ASP A 252 3.40 13.90 7.70
C ASP A 252 4.21 13.54 6.46
N LEU A 253 4.40 14.50 5.55
CA LEU A 253 5.25 14.35 4.38
C LEU A 253 5.97 15.67 4.06
N GLU A 254 7.25 15.56 3.72
CA GLU A 254 8.12 16.68 3.39
C GLU A 254 8.72 16.42 2.00
N PHE A 255 8.35 17.24 1.02
CA PHE A 255 8.98 17.21 -0.30
C PHE A 255 10.39 17.77 -0.18
N THR A 256 11.39 17.07 -0.70
CA THR A 256 12.78 17.50 -0.69
C THR A 256 13.28 17.90 -2.08
N SER A 257 12.72 17.30 -3.14
CA SER A 257 13.04 17.63 -4.52
C SER A 257 11.83 17.44 -5.44
N PHE A 258 11.83 18.17 -6.56
CA PHE A 258 10.93 18.00 -7.70
C PHE A 258 11.73 18.08 -8.99
N ASP A 259 11.51 17.14 -9.91
CA ASP A 259 12.16 17.13 -11.22
C ASP A 259 11.20 16.64 -12.31
N TYR A 260 11.29 17.21 -13.52
CA TYR A 260 10.66 16.62 -14.70
C TYR A 260 11.52 15.48 -15.26
N ILE A 261 10.96 14.29 -15.47
CA ILE A 261 11.72 13.10 -15.86
C ILE A 261 11.77 12.87 -17.37
N ASN A 262 10.81 13.42 -18.13
CA ASN A 262 10.70 13.21 -19.57
C ASN A 262 10.96 14.47 -20.42
N LEU A 263 11.42 15.58 -19.81
CA LEU A 263 11.59 16.86 -20.49
C LEU A 263 12.59 16.80 -21.66
N ASP A 264 13.75 16.16 -21.46
CA ASP A 264 14.77 16.03 -22.50
C ASP A 264 14.29 15.14 -23.65
N GLU A 265 13.57 14.06 -23.36
CA GLU A 265 12.97 13.20 -24.38
C GLU A 265 11.92 13.97 -25.19
N LEU A 266 11.07 14.73 -24.49
CA LEU A 266 10.02 15.54 -25.09
C LEU A 266 10.59 16.58 -26.07
N LYS A 267 11.65 17.31 -25.68
CA LYS A 267 12.33 18.29 -26.55
C LYS A 267 12.93 17.67 -27.81
N ASN A 268 13.24 16.39 -27.79
CA ASN A 268 13.84 15.66 -28.91
C ASN A 268 12.83 14.78 -29.68
N SER A 269 11.54 14.88 -29.37
CA SER A 269 10.49 14.05 -29.97
C SER A 269 10.18 14.45 -31.43
N ASP A 270 9.78 13.47 -32.24
CA ASP A 270 9.30 13.69 -33.61
C ASP A 270 7.77 13.81 -33.57
N VAL A 271 7.26 15.02 -33.80
CA VAL A 271 5.83 15.33 -33.64
C VAL A 271 5.11 15.31 -34.99
N ASP A 272 4.06 14.48 -35.10
CA ASP A 272 3.18 14.47 -36.27
C ASP A 272 2.19 15.64 -36.23
N ILE A 273 2.62 16.80 -36.72
CA ILE A 273 1.79 17.99 -36.89
C ILE A 273 1.91 18.56 -38.31
N SER A 274 0.82 19.15 -38.81
CA SER A 274 0.85 19.79 -40.12
C SER A 274 1.69 21.07 -40.09
N GLU A 275 2.50 21.32 -41.13
CA GLU A 275 3.27 22.57 -41.27
C GLU A 275 2.40 23.83 -41.14
N LYS A 276 1.10 23.73 -41.46
CA LYS A 276 0.16 24.84 -41.36
C LYS A 276 -0.15 25.14 -39.89
N ASP A 277 -0.44 24.10 -39.11
CA ASP A 277 -0.79 24.23 -37.69
C ASP A 277 0.43 24.67 -36.88
N GLU A 278 1.59 24.07 -37.12
CA GLU A 278 2.86 24.46 -36.49
C GLU A 278 3.16 25.96 -36.68
N LYS A 279 3.07 26.45 -37.93
CA LYS A 279 3.24 27.88 -38.23
C LYS A 279 2.18 28.76 -37.56
N GLU A 280 0.95 28.27 -37.40
CA GLU A 280 -0.11 29.02 -36.75
C GLU A 280 0.09 29.11 -35.23
N ILE A 281 0.59 28.04 -34.59
CA ILE A 281 0.94 27.99 -33.18
C ILE A 281 2.09 28.98 -32.89
N ILE A 282 3.21 28.86 -33.60
CA ILE A 282 4.37 29.75 -33.43
C ILE A 282 3.95 31.20 -33.65
N ALA A 283 3.22 31.50 -34.74
CA ALA A 283 2.76 32.85 -35.02
C ALA A 283 1.71 33.36 -34.01
N THR A 284 1.08 32.51 -33.23
CA THR A 284 0.20 32.92 -32.13
C THR A 284 1.03 33.28 -30.89
N PHE A 285 2.09 32.53 -30.61
CA PHE A 285 3.03 32.87 -29.55
C PHE A 285 3.81 34.15 -29.83
N GLU A 286 4.28 34.37 -31.06
CA GLU A 286 4.90 35.63 -31.48
C GLU A 286 3.97 36.83 -31.24
N LYS A 287 2.66 36.68 -31.50
CA LYS A 287 1.68 37.74 -31.19
C LYS A 287 1.51 37.97 -29.70
N TYR A 288 1.70 36.94 -28.87
CA TYR A 288 1.67 37.06 -27.41
C TYR A 288 2.87 37.88 -26.95
N LEU A 289 4.07 37.55 -27.41
CA LEU A 289 5.30 38.31 -27.13
C LEU A 289 5.24 39.76 -27.63
N ASP A 290 4.73 39.98 -28.85
CA ASP A 290 4.55 41.34 -29.37
C ASP A 290 3.60 42.20 -28.53
N ALA A 291 2.69 41.59 -27.76
CA ALA A 291 1.78 42.33 -26.91
C ALA A 291 2.49 42.99 -25.72
N PHE A 292 3.63 42.48 -25.28
CA PHE A 292 4.47 43.10 -24.26
C PHE A 292 5.16 44.36 -24.80
N LYS A 293 5.79 44.26 -25.99
CA LYS A 293 6.39 45.41 -26.69
C LYS A 293 5.39 46.52 -27.00
N GLU A 294 4.14 46.15 -27.26
CA GLU A 294 3.07 47.09 -27.56
C GLU A 294 2.26 47.54 -26.33
N GLU A 295 2.61 47.04 -25.13
CA GLU A 295 1.90 47.29 -23.87
C GLU A 295 0.38 47.06 -24.01
N SER A 296 -0.01 46.04 -24.77
CA SER A 296 -1.38 45.86 -25.26
C SER A 296 -2.05 44.63 -24.68
N TYR A 297 -2.73 44.82 -23.54
CA TYR A 297 -3.56 43.76 -22.93
C TYR A 297 -4.59 43.18 -23.91
N SER A 298 -5.18 44.00 -24.78
CA SER A 298 -6.16 43.53 -25.75
C SER A 298 -5.56 42.55 -26.78
N LYS A 299 -4.31 42.77 -27.18
CA LYS A 299 -3.57 41.89 -28.08
C LYS A 299 -3.19 40.61 -27.36
N LEU A 300 -2.66 40.72 -26.14
CA LEU A 300 -2.33 39.59 -25.26
C LEU A 300 -3.55 38.69 -25.06
N LYS A 301 -4.65 39.25 -24.56
CA LYS A 301 -5.92 38.53 -24.34
C LYS A 301 -6.43 37.84 -25.60
N SER A 302 -6.22 38.43 -26.78
CA SER A 302 -6.64 37.83 -28.04
C SER A 302 -5.90 36.55 -28.40
N THR A 303 -4.74 36.27 -27.80
CA THR A 303 -3.95 35.05 -28.03
C THR A 303 -4.36 33.90 -27.12
N LEU A 304 -5.05 34.18 -26.02
CA LEU A 304 -5.47 33.20 -25.03
C LEU A 304 -6.72 32.43 -25.47
N HIS A 305 -6.79 31.17 -25.07
CA HIS A 305 -7.95 30.30 -25.28
C HIS A 305 -9.08 30.71 -24.33
N GLU A 306 -10.35 30.47 -24.72
CA GLU A 306 -11.51 30.80 -23.88
C GLU A 306 -11.52 30.07 -22.52
N ASP A 307 -10.92 28.87 -22.47
CA ASP A 307 -10.76 28.06 -21.25
C ASP A 307 -9.45 28.36 -20.48
N ASN A 308 -8.67 29.38 -20.87
CA ASN A 308 -7.47 29.73 -20.13
C ASN A 308 -7.82 30.20 -18.70
N VAL A 309 -7.25 29.54 -17.68
CA VAL A 309 -7.60 29.78 -16.27
C VAL A 309 -7.39 31.23 -15.84
N ALA A 310 -6.42 31.93 -16.40
CA ALA A 310 -6.15 33.33 -16.09
C ALA A 310 -7.30 34.26 -16.53
N LEU A 311 -8.21 33.80 -17.40
CA LEU A 311 -9.42 34.53 -17.77
C LEU A 311 -10.61 34.25 -16.85
N SER A 312 -10.54 33.23 -15.99
CA SER A 312 -11.65 32.84 -15.12
C SER A 312 -11.84 33.81 -13.95
N ASP A 313 -10.80 34.53 -13.55
CA ASP A 313 -10.88 35.55 -12.51
C ASP A 313 -11.39 36.89 -13.05
N SER A 314 -12.26 37.52 -12.26
CA SER A 314 -13.14 38.66 -12.53
C SER A 314 -12.44 40.01 -12.77
N GLY A 315 -11.35 40.02 -13.54
CA GLY A 315 -10.61 41.23 -13.92
C GLY A 315 -9.15 41.21 -13.48
N TRP A 316 -8.75 40.29 -12.60
CA TRP A 316 -7.38 40.23 -12.06
C TRP A 316 -6.30 40.29 -13.14
N LEU A 317 -6.43 39.51 -14.20
CA LEU A 317 -5.44 39.50 -15.28
C LEU A 317 -5.37 40.86 -16.00
N GLU A 318 -6.51 41.50 -16.23
CA GLU A 318 -6.54 42.81 -16.86
C GLU A 318 -5.88 43.87 -15.98
N ASP A 319 -6.17 43.85 -14.67
CA ASP A 319 -5.61 44.77 -13.69
C ASP A 319 -4.10 44.53 -13.50
N PHE A 320 -3.66 43.27 -13.40
CA PHE A 320 -2.24 42.91 -13.31
C PHE A 320 -1.45 43.47 -14.49
N PHE A 321 -1.93 43.27 -15.72
CA PHE A 321 -1.20 43.78 -16.89
C PHE A 321 -1.28 45.29 -17.02
N LYS A 322 -2.43 45.91 -16.76
CA LYS A 322 -2.63 47.35 -17.02
C LYS A 322 -2.19 48.26 -15.89
N GLU A 323 -2.40 47.85 -14.65
CA GLU A 323 -2.14 48.68 -13.46
C GLU A 323 -0.80 48.37 -12.81
N PHE A 324 -0.21 47.20 -13.08
CA PHE A 324 1.09 46.80 -12.57
C PHE A 324 2.11 46.65 -13.70
N LEU A 325 2.02 45.58 -14.50
CA LEU A 325 3.10 45.22 -15.44
C LEU A 325 3.41 46.34 -16.45
N PHE A 326 2.45 46.74 -17.28
CA PHE A 326 2.64 47.79 -18.29
C PHE A 326 2.64 49.22 -17.70
N ALA A 327 2.33 49.38 -16.41
CA ALA A 327 2.41 50.67 -15.74
C ALA A 327 3.79 50.91 -15.11
N GLU A 328 4.51 49.84 -14.78
CA GLU A 328 5.77 49.87 -14.04
C GLU A 328 6.99 49.48 -14.88
N TYR A 329 6.78 48.74 -15.97
CA TYR A 329 7.87 48.22 -16.82
C TYR A 329 7.70 48.65 -18.28
N ASP A 330 8.79 49.14 -18.88
CA ASP A 330 8.91 49.38 -20.33
C ASP A 330 9.77 48.27 -20.94
N TYR A 331 9.15 47.41 -21.76
CA TYR A 331 9.83 46.30 -22.43
C TYR A 331 10.50 46.77 -23.72
N THR A 332 11.81 47.04 -23.63
CA THR A 332 12.63 47.52 -24.76
C THR A 332 12.87 46.41 -25.79
N THR A 333 13.02 45.17 -25.32
CA THR A 333 13.32 43.99 -26.15
C THR A 333 12.52 42.78 -25.68
N VAL A 334 11.98 42.02 -26.63
CA VAL A 334 11.39 40.69 -26.41
C VAL A 334 11.77 39.84 -27.63
N GLU A 335 12.70 38.92 -27.47
CA GLU A 335 13.29 38.15 -28.58
C GLU A 335 13.00 36.67 -28.41
N LEU A 336 12.25 36.10 -29.37
CA LEU A 336 12.04 34.65 -29.46
C LEU A 336 13.29 34.02 -30.07
N GLU A 337 13.91 33.09 -29.34
CA GLU A 337 15.16 32.45 -29.72
C GLU A 337 14.91 31.08 -30.35
N GLU A 338 14.12 30.25 -29.68
CA GLU A 338 13.69 28.94 -30.18
C GLU A 338 12.17 28.77 -30.01
N ALA A 339 11.55 28.12 -30.98
CA ALA A 339 10.14 27.71 -30.91
C ALA A 339 9.91 26.50 -31.80
N TYR A 340 9.48 25.39 -31.21
CA TYR A 340 9.10 24.18 -31.94
C TYR A 340 8.08 23.37 -31.14
N VAL A 341 7.21 22.67 -31.87
CA VAL A 341 6.16 21.86 -31.25
C VAL A 341 6.77 20.55 -30.74
N VAL A 342 6.52 20.22 -29.48
CA VAL A 342 7.04 19.02 -28.80
C VAL A 342 5.97 18.00 -28.46
N TYR A 343 4.70 18.35 -28.63
CA TYR A 343 3.58 17.43 -28.52
C TYR A 343 2.41 17.93 -29.36
N ALA A 344 1.65 17.01 -29.96
CA ALA A 344 0.39 17.32 -30.62
C ALA A 344 -0.55 16.11 -30.58
N ASP A 345 -1.80 16.34 -30.19
CA ASP A 345 -2.87 15.36 -30.29
C ASP A 345 -4.21 16.06 -30.56
N GLY A 346 -4.84 15.75 -31.70
CA GLY A 346 -6.14 16.29 -32.07
C GLY A 346 -6.21 17.83 -32.13
N ASP A 347 -6.81 18.42 -31.09
CA ASP A 347 -7.00 19.85 -30.91
C ASP A 347 -6.07 20.48 -29.87
N GLU A 348 -5.12 19.72 -29.32
CA GLU A 348 -4.11 20.17 -28.36
C GLU A 348 -2.69 20.05 -28.95
N ALA A 349 -1.82 20.98 -28.58
CA ALA A 349 -0.40 20.96 -28.93
C ALA A 349 0.43 21.66 -27.85
N VAL A 350 1.69 21.29 -27.69
CA VAL A 350 2.63 21.95 -26.76
C VAL A 350 3.79 22.50 -27.54
N LEU A 351 4.05 23.79 -27.34
CA LEU A 351 5.16 24.51 -27.93
C LEU A 351 6.26 24.64 -26.88
N TYR A 352 7.44 24.13 -27.17
CA TYR A 352 8.63 24.54 -26.46
C TYR A 352 9.08 25.90 -26.98
N VAL A 353 9.41 26.80 -26.06
CA VAL A 353 9.92 28.14 -26.38
C VAL A 353 11.09 28.50 -25.50
N SER A 354 12.06 29.20 -26.09
CA SER A 354 13.03 30.00 -25.35
C SER A 354 12.99 31.43 -25.86
N TYR A 355 12.95 32.40 -24.96
CA TYR A 355 12.92 33.81 -25.31
C TYR A 355 13.57 34.65 -24.22
N SER A 356 14.04 35.83 -24.59
CA SER A 356 14.63 36.79 -23.66
C SER A 356 13.91 38.13 -23.70
N THR A 357 13.91 38.82 -22.56
CA THR A 357 13.34 40.15 -22.44
C THR A 357 14.34 41.11 -21.82
N GLU A 358 14.37 42.33 -22.34
CA GLU A 358 14.98 43.47 -21.67
C GLU A 358 13.83 44.42 -21.29
N SER A 359 13.78 44.81 -20.02
CA SER A 359 12.80 45.78 -19.52
C SER A 359 13.45 46.84 -18.64
N ILE A 360 12.80 47.99 -18.51
CA ILE A 360 13.21 49.07 -17.62
C ILE A 360 12.13 49.26 -16.56
N TYR A 361 12.50 49.11 -15.29
CA TYR A 361 11.62 49.48 -14.18
C TYR A 361 11.54 51.00 -14.06
N LEU A 362 10.37 51.56 -14.33
CA LEU A 362 10.16 52.99 -14.56
C LEU A 362 10.42 53.87 -13.33
N GLU A 363 10.33 53.31 -12.11
CA GLU A 363 10.58 54.07 -10.89
C GLU A 363 12.08 54.28 -10.61
N THR A 364 12.92 53.27 -10.87
CA THR A 364 14.36 53.30 -10.54
C THR A 364 15.26 53.47 -11.75
N GLU A 365 14.72 53.35 -12.98
CA GLU A 365 15.48 53.24 -14.23
C GLU A 365 16.41 52.01 -14.27
N GLU A 366 16.15 51.00 -13.43
CA GLU A 366 16.89 49.75 -13.42
C GLU A 366 16.53 48.92 -14.66
N VAL A 367 17.55 48.37 -15.31
CA VAL A 367 17.39 47.51 -16.48
C VAL A 367 17.40 46.07 -16.03
N ASP A 368 16.35 45.34 -16.35
CA ASP A 368 16.24 43.92 -16.10
C ASP A 368 16.42 43.13 -17.40
N ASN A 369 17.13 42.01 -17.31
CA ASN A 369 17.39 41.11 -18.43
C ASN A 369 17.04 39.69 -17.97
N GLU A 370 15.99 39.15 -18.57
CA GLU A 370 15.46 37.85 -18.21
C GLU A 370 15.50 36.92 -19.43
N SER A 371 15.69 35.64 -19.16
CA SER A 371 15.63 34.57 -20.16
C SER A 371 14.68 33.52 -19.64
N TYR A 372 13.83 33.03 -20.53
CA TYR A 372 12.72 32.16 -20.21
C TYR A 372 12.82 30.88 -21.03
N GLU A 373 12.52 29.76 -20.38
CA GLU A 373 12.37 28.46 -21.01
C GLU A 373 11.05 27.83 -20.53
N GLU A 374 10.13 27.61 -21.46
CA GLU A 374 8.75 27.27 -21.12
C GLU A 374 8.15 26.24 -22.07
N LEU A 375 7.15 25.50 -21.57
CA LEU A 375 6.21 24.76 -22.40
C LEU A 375 4.86 25.46 -22.39
N VAL A 376 4.41 25.84 -23.57
CA VAL A 376 3.14 26.56 -23.76
C VAL A 376 2.13 25.60 -24.39
N THR A 377 1.07 25.30 -23.65
CA THR A 377 -0.01 24.44 -24.14
C THR A 377 -0.97 25.28 -24.99
N PHE A 378 -1.28 24.78 -26.17
CA PHE A 378 -2.22 25.36 -27.13
C PHE A 378 -3.42 24.44 -27.29
N LYS A 379 -4.60 25.06 -27.48
CA LYS A 379 -5.82 24.36 -27.87
C LYS A 379 -6.50 25.06 -29.04
N LYS A 380 -7.14 24.32 -29.95
CA LYS A 380 -7.97 24.92 -31.00
C LYS A 380 -9.24 25.47 -30.38
N ALA A 381 -9.41 26.79 -30.48
CA ALA A 381 -10.64 27.46 -30.10
C ALA A 381 -11.81 27.03 -31.02
N SER A 382 -13.04 27.36 -30.62
CA SER A 382 -14.27 27.10 -31.38
C SER A 382 -14.27 27.60 -32.84
N ASN A 383 -13.42 28.57 -33.17
CA ASN A 383 -13.21 29.09 -34.53
C ASN A 383 -12.12 28.36 -35.34
N GLY A 384 -11.54 27.30 -34.78
CA GLY A 384 -10.50 26.47 -35.39
C GLY A 384 -9.07 27.04 -35.31
N LYS A 385 -8.87 28.18 -34.63
CA LYS A 385 -7.53 28.77 -34.45
C LYS A 385 -6.86 28.23 -33.20
N TRP A 386 -5.55 28.04 -33.28
CA TRP A 386 -4.73 27.73 -32.12
C TRP A 386 -4.63 28.92 -31.17
N LYS A 387 -4.81 28.66 -29.88
CA LYS A 387 -4.78 29.66 -28.80
C LYS A 387 -4.09 29.10 -27.57
N ILE A 388 -3.46 29.98 -26.80
CA ILE A 388 -2.71 29.60 -25.61
C ILE A 388 -3.67 29.22 -24.49
N LEU A 389 -3.62 27.96 -24.06
CA LEU A 389 -4.42 27.40 -22.97
C LEU A 389 -3.75 27.64 -21.63
N SER A 390 -2.44 27.35 -21.52
CA SER A 390 -1.67 27.47 -20.28
C SER A 390 -0.17 27.57 -20.56
N PHE A 391 0.58 27.93 -19.52
CA PHE A 391 2.05 28.01 -19.52
C PHE A 391 2.57 27.08 -18.43
N ASN A 392 3.66 26.37 -18.71
CA ASN A 392 4.41 25.57 -17.75
C ASN A 392 5.85 26.07 -17.76
N ILE A 393 6.28 26.67 -16.65
CA ILE A 393 7.63 27.21 -16.49
C ILE A 393 8.57 26.05 -16.15
N LEU A 394 9.66 25.91 -16.88
CA LEU A 394 10.58 24.77 -16.73
C LEU A 394 11.65 24.98 -15.65
N ASP A 395 11.90 26.23 -15.25
CA ASP A 395 13.02 26.61 -14.37
C ASP A 395 12.75 26.49 -12.86
N TYR A 396 11.71 25.75 -12.47
CA TYR A 396 11.39 25.50 -11.06
C TYR A 396 12.09 24.24 -10.54
N ASN A 397 13.41 24.28 -10.40
CA ASN A 397 14.07 23.39 -9.44
C ASN A 397 13.73 23.90 -8.04
N ILE A 398 12.68 23.35 -7.43
CA ILE A 398 12.29 23.65 -6.06
C ILE A 398 13.06 22.69 -5.15
N GLU A 399 14.21 23.14 -4.66
CA GLU A 399 14.76 22.59 -3.42
C GLU A 399 13.95 23.21 -2.28
N PHE A 400 13.20 22.38 -1.56
CA PHE A 400 12.49 22.80 -0.36
C PHE A 400 13.52 22.96 0.77
N GLU A 401 13.58 24.15 1.40
CA GLU A 401 14.54 24.48 2.48
C GLU A 401 14.26 23.78 3.81
#